data_AF-A0A3S0F327-F1
#
_entry.id   AF-A0A3S0F327-F1
#
_cell.length_a   1.000
_cell.length_b   1.000
_cell.length_c   1.000
_cell.angle_alpha   90.00
_cell.angle_beta   90.00
_cell.angle_gamma   90.00
#
_symmetry.space_group_name_H-M   'P 1'
#
loop_
_entity.id
_entity.type
_entity.pdbx_description
1 polymer ?
#
loop_
_entity_poly.entity_id
_entity_poly.type
_entity_poly.pdbx_seq_one_letter_code
_entity_poly.pdbx_strand_id
1 'polypeptide(L)'
;MPQNSGKTRTPRTNQLVAKGGVIQPSAQVILLNPDQWEEFILAATRQRLLPSGSPYANVKRLGGAGDGGRDIEARYGQALVRDGWDLYQGKHYASGLKPSEAFPEMAKFFKQLALKTYPRPKHYYFCCPHAVGNLLHNMMAAGAATFKANFLAAWKGENTGMQGMAAELTQDVQAAIDDFDFDDFIECPVHDLLAWHALDRTAHHEMFGIVPKRGDDAPMPAQPAKHETVYVDQLLRVYSEDKTSPVTLADLAGSEYEEHFDSHRQLFYCAEGLQRFSRDIYPTEHEFERLLDMVHAGVRPTVAQIRHKTGMARVDAAVEKASTLQVSESCLSPQLRPGDLPGTCHHLANGGRLKWVK
;
A
#
# COMPACT_ATOMS: atom_id res chain seq x y z
N MET A 1 -42.88 30.94 9.21
CA MET A 1 -42.18 29.65 9.08
C MET A 1 -40.73 29.88 9.43
N PRO A 2 -40.16 29.23 10.46
CA PRO A 2 -38.76 29.45 10.79
C PRO A 2 -37.89 28.78 9.73
N GLN A 3 -36.93 29.54 9.20
CA GLN A 3 -35.90 29.06 8.28
C GLN A 3 -35.05 28.03 9.01
N ASN A 4 -34.91 26.83 8.43
CA ASN A 4 -33.98 25.81 8.89
C ASN A 4 -32.56 26.40 8.83
N SER A 5 -31.96 26.62 9.98
CA SER A 5 -30.52 26.89 10.10
C SER A 5 -29.78 25.67 9.55
N GLY A 6 -29.11 25.86 8.42
CA GLY A 6 -28.33 24.81 7.76
C GLY A 6 -27.31 24.23 8.72
N LYS A 7 -27.37 22.90 8.93
CA LYS A 7 -26.31 22.16 9.61
C LYS A 7 -24.99 22.45 8.88
N THR A 8 -24.05 23.08 9.56
CA THR A 8 -22.68 23.28 9.08
C THR A 8 -22.09 21.93 8.72
N ARG A 9 -21.82 21.71 7.42
CA ARG A 9 -21.27 20.44 6.93
C ARG A 9 -19.87 20.27 7.50
N THR A 10 -19.61 19.19 8.23
CA THR A 10 -18.28 18.87 8.74
C THR A 10 -17.31 18.71 7.55
N PRO A 11 -16.10 19.30 7.61
CA PRO A 11 -15.12 19.18 6.53
C PRO A 11 -14.75 17.71 6.31
N ARG A 12 -14.63 17.31 5.04
CA ARG A 12 -14.16 15.95 4.71
C ARG A 12 -12.68 15.81 5.07
N THR A 13 -12.30 14.67 5.64
CA THR A 13 -10.91 14.34 5.97
C THR A 13 -10.21 13.60 4.84
N ASN A 14 -8.88 13.65 4.84
CA ASN A 14 -8.03 12.83 3.97
C ASN A 14 -8.16 11.36 4.38
N GLN A 15 -8.28 10.45 3.41
CA GLN A 15 -8.48 9.03 3.68
C GLN A 15 -8.07 8.16 2.50
N LEU A 16 -7.73 6.90 2.81
CA LEU A 16 -7.66 5.82 1.84
C LEU A 16 -9.06 5.22 1.69
N VAL A 17 -9.51 5.05 0.45
CA VAL A 17 -10.84 4.50 0.15
C VAL A 17 -10.73 3.45 -0.93
N ALA A 18 -11.64 2.48 -0.92
CA ALA A 18 -11.84 1.63 -2.08
C ALA A 18 -12.31 2.49 -3.27
N LYS A 19 -11.70 2.29 -4.43
CA LYS A 19 -12.17 2.86 -5.69
C LYS A 19 -13.63 2.45 -5.93
N GLY A 20 -14.44 3.34 -6.51
CA GLY A 20 -15.86 3.07 -6.73
C GLY A 20 -16.08 1.74 -7.46
N GLY A 21 -16.96 0.89 -6.91
CA GLY A 21 -17.28 -0.43 -7.45
C GLY A 21 -16.36 -1.57 -6.99
N VAL A 22 -15.30 -1.27 -6.22
CA VAL A 22 -14.39 -2.29 -5.69
C VAL A 22 -14.94 -2.89 -4.39
N ILE A 23 -14.90 -4.22 -4.27
CA ILE A 23 -15.29 -4.97 -3.07
C ILE A 23 -14.11 -5.08 -2.07
N GLN A 24 -14.36 -5.50 -0.84
CA GLN A 24 -13.31 -5.60 0.19
C GLN A 24 -12.22 -6.62 -0.19
N PRO A 25 -10.95 -6.43 0.22
CA PRO A 25 -9.83 -7.32 -0.12
C PRO A 25 -10.09 -8.81 0.14
N SER A 26 -10.72 -9.14 1.28
CA SER A 26 -11.08 -10.51 1.64
C SER A 26 -12.07 -11.16 0.67
N ALA A 27 -12.95 -10.38 0.04
CA ALA A 27 -13.84 -10.87 -1.01
C ALA A 27 -13.14 -10.94 -2.37
N GLN A 28 -12.19 -10.05 -2.65
CA GLN A 28 -11.42 -10.07 -3.90
C GLN A 28 -10.53 -11.32 -4.01
N VAL A 29 -9.86 -11.72 -2.91
CA VAL A 29 -8.97 -12.90 -2.95
C VAL A 29 -9.72 -14.21 -3.23
N ILE A 30 -11.01 -14.28 -2.89
CA ILE A 30 -11.89 -15.41 -3.25
C ILE A 30 -12.11 -15.48 -4.76
N LEU A 31 -12.03 -14.37 -5.49
CA LEU A 31 -12.27 -14.30 -6.93
C LEU A 31 -11.01 -14.54 -7.77
N LEU A 32 -9.84 -14.66 -7.15
CA LEU A 32 -8.59 -14.97 -7.84
C LEU A 32 -8.66 -16.37 -8.45
N ASN A 33 -8.00 -16.57 -9.59
CA ASN A 33 -7.75 -17.93 -10.06
C ASN A 33 -6.58 -18.57 -9.27
N PRO A 34 -6.33 -19.89 -9.41
CA PRO A 34 -5.28 -20.57 -8.65
C PRO A 34 -3.88 -19.95 -8.81
N ASP A 35 -3.49 -19.56 -10.02
CA ASP A 35 -2.19 -18.93 -10.27
C ASP A 35 -2.05 -17.57 -9.57
N GLN A 36 -3.09 -16.75 -9.66
CA GLN A 36 -3.15 -15.45 -8.99
C GLN A 36 -3.16 -15.59 -7.46
N TRP A 37 -3.79 -16.64 -6.94
CA TRP A 37 -3.78 -16.95 -5.51
C TRP A 37 -2.38 -17.29 -5.01
N GLU A 38 -1.64 -18.12 -5.74
CA GLU A 38 -0.25 -18.43 -5.43
C GLU A 38 0.66 -17.21 -5.54
N GLU A 39 0.45 -16.35 -6.55
CA GLU A 39 1.18 -15.08 -6.67
C GLU A 39 0.90 -14.14 -5.49
N PHE A 40 -0.34 -14.09 -5.02
CA PHE A 40 -0.69 -13.34 -3.82
C PHE A 40 -0.02 -13.92 -2.56
N ILE A 41 -0.03 -15.24 -2.38
CA ILE A 41 0.66 -15.90 -1.26
C ILE A 41 2.17 -15.62 -1.33
N LEU A 42 2.77 -15.68 -2.51
CA LEU A 42 4.19 -15.36 -2.72
C LEU A 42 4.49 -13.92 -2.28
N ALA A 43 3.70 -12.95 -2.76
CA ALA A 43 3.88 -11.54 -2.45
C ALA A 43 3.71 -11.28 -0.95
N ALA A 44 2.69 -11.85 -0.32
CA ALA A 44 2.47 -11.76 1.13
C ALA A 44 3.63 -12.38 1.93
N THR A 45 4.07 -13.58 1.55
CA THR A 45 5.12 -14.32 2.26
C THR A 45 6.47 -13.60 2.22
N ARG A 46 6.78 -12.88 1.14
CA ARG A 46 7.99 -12.04 1.05
C ARG A 46 8.01 -10.91 2.08
N GLN A 47 6.84 -10.42 2.46
CA GLN A 47 6.70 -9.32 3.41
C GLN A 47 6.53 -9.79 4.86
N ARG A 48 6.19 -11.06 5.09
CA ARG A 48 5.99 -11.63 6.43
C ARG A 48 7.24 -11.42 7.29
N LEU A 49 7.08 -10.77 8.44
CA LEU A 49 8.11 -10.70 9.47
C LEU A 49 8.03 -11.95 10.36
N LEU A 50 9.16 -12.62 10.53
CA LEU A 50 9.32 -13.75 11.44
C LEU A 50 9.35 -13.25 12.90
N PRO A 51 9.24 -14.13 13.92
CA PRO A 51 9.37 -13.73 15.32
C PRO A 51 10.68 -12.98 15.67
N SER A 52 11.73 -13.14 14.85
CA SER A 52 12.98 -12.39 14.95
C SER A 52 12.88 -10.93 14.48
N GLY A 53 11.76 -10.54 13.88
CA GLY A 53 11.53 -9.22 13.27
C GLY A 53 12.08 -9.08 11.84
N SER A 54 12.69 -10.13 11.28
CA SER A 54 13.21 -10.13 9.90
C SER A 54 12.33 -10.94 8.95
N PRO A 55 12.27 -10.61 7.65
CA PRO A 55 11.61 -11.45 6.66
C PRO A 55 12.41 -12.73 6.38
N TYR A 56 11.80 -13.67 5.64
CA TYR A 56 12.51 -14.83 5.10
C TYR A 56 13.69 -14.40 4.23
N ALA A 57 14.79 -15.16 4.27
CA ALA A 57 15.99 -14.89 3.49
C ALA A 57 15.81 -15.18 1.99
N ASN A 58 14.90 -16.09 1.64
CA ASN A 58 14.54 -16.41 0.25
C ASN A 58 13.09 -16.90 0.20
N VAL A 59 12.30 -16.40 -0.76
CA VAL A 59 10.93 -16.89 -1.01
C VAL A 59 10.74 -17.11 -2.50
N LYS A 60 10.37 -18.33 -2.89
CA LYS A 60 10.27 -18.75 -4.28
C LYS A 60 8.94 -19.47 -4.53
N ARG A 61 8.23 -19.03 -5.57
CA ARG A 61 7.16 -19.82 -6.19
C ARG A 61 7.77 -20.91 -7.06
N LEU A 62 7.29 -22.13 -6.86
CA LEU A 62 7.63 -23.32 -7.60
C LEU A 62 6.40 -23.72 -8.42
N GLY A 63 6.63 -24.20 -9.63
CA GLY A 63 5.57 -24.66 -10.52
C GLY A 63 6.15 -25.37 -11.72
N GLY A 64 5.41 -26.35 -12.23
CA GLY A 64 5.76 -27.13 -13.41
C GLY A 64 6.53 -28.41 -13.09
N ALA A 65 7.07 -29.05 -14.12
CA ALA A 65 7.69 -30.37 -13.97
C ALA A 65 8.88 -30.32 -12.98
N GLY A 66 8.83 -31.16 -11.94
CA GLY A 66 9.90 -31.30 -10.95
C GLY A 66 9.77 -30.38 -9.72
N ASP A 67 8.68 -29.64 -9.58
CA ASP A 67 8.40 -28.87 -8.36
C ASP A 67 8.20 -29.76 -7.11
N GLY A 68 7.83 -31.02 -7.29
CA GLY A 68 7.52 -31.95 -6.20
C GLY A 68 6.28 -31.54 -5.42
N GLY A 69 5.33 -30.87 -6.09
CA GLY A 69 4.06 -30.42 -5.51
C GLY A 69 4.15 -29.26 -4.51
N ARG A 70 5.29 -28.56 -4.46
CA ARG A 70 5.46 -27.34 -3.64
C ARG A 70 4.94 -26.13 -4.40
N ASP A 71 4.15 -25.29 -3.76
CA ASP A 71 3.74 -24.00 -4.36
C ASP A 71 4.72 -22.90 -3.97
N ILE A 72 4.81 -22.51 -2.68
CA ILE A 72 5.75 -21.48 -2.22
C ILE A 72 6.71 -22.04 -1.18
N GLU A 73 8.00 -21.93 -1.48
CA GLU A 73 9.11 -22.28 -0.59
C GLU A 73 9.66 -21.01 0.07
N ALA A 74 9.65 -20.94 1.40
CA ALA A 74 10.11 -19.79 2.17
C ALA A 74 11.21 -20.18 3.16
N ARG A 75 12.44 -19.73 2.94
CA ARG A 75 13.63 -20.20 3.68
C ARG A 75 14.07 -19.19 4.73
N TYR A 76 14.39 -19.68 5.93
CA TYR A 76 14.95 -18.84 7.01
C TYR A 76 16.39 -18.39 6.69
N GLY A 77 17.13 -19.18 5.92
CA GLY A 77 18.46 -18.87 5.39
C GLY A 77 18.53 -19.05 3.87
N GLN A 78 19.72 -18.91 3.28
CA GLN A 78 19.88 -19.08 1.83
C GLN A 78 19.78 -20.54 1.39
N ALA A 79 20.29 -21.47 2.20
CA ALA A 79 20.29 -22.89 1.90
C ALA A 79 18.93 -23.54 2.19
N LEU A 80 18.51 -24.47 1.33
CA LEU A 80 17.36 -25.33 1.58
C LEU A 80 17.82 -26.51 2.42
N VAL A 81 17.55 -26.46 3.72
CA VAL A 81 17.97 -27.48 4.71
C VAL A 81 16.78 -27.93 5.54
N ARG A 82 16.88 -29.12 6.12
CA ARG A 82 15.83 -29.67 7.01
C ARG A 82 15.48 -28.66 8.10
N ASP A 83 14.18 -28.41 8.29
CA ASP A 83 13.62 -27.47 9.27
C ASP A 83 14.09 -26.02 9.13
N GLY A 84 14.77 -25.69 8.03
CA GLY A 84 15.27 -24.35 7.70
C GLY A 84 14.34 -23.53 6.80
N TRP A 85 13.12 -24.00 6.58
CA TRP A 85 12.17 -23.42 5.63
C TRP A 85 10.73 -23.84 5.93
N ASP A 86 9.79 -23.07 5.41
CA ASP A 86 8.35 -23.34 5.45
C ASP A 86 7.80 -23.54 4.04
N LEU A 87 6.83 -24.45 3.93
CA LEU A 87 6.09 -24.71 2.69
C LEU A 87 4.71 -24.07 2.82
N TYR A 88 4.35 -23.17 1.90
CA TYR A 88 2.98 -22.69 1.78
C TYR A 88 2.32 -23.33 0.57
N GLN A 89 1.24 -24.06 0.83
CA GLN A 89 0.44 -24.71 -0.20
C GLN A 89 -0.84 -23.92 -0.44
N GLY A 90 -0.96 -23.36 -1.64
CA GLY A 90 -2.15 -22.66 -2.11
C GLY A 90 -3.22 -23.65 -2.57
N LYS A 91 -4.39 -23.64 -1.93
CA LYS A 91 -5.56 -24.42 -2.36
C LYS A 91 -6.76 -23.51 -2.53
N HIS A 92 -7.02 -23.12 -3.78
CA HIS A 92 -8.13 -22.25 -4.15
C HIS A 92 -9.35 -23.08 -4.58
N TYR A 93 -10.13 -23.53 -3.59
CA TYR A 93 -11.39 -24.25 -3.80
C TYR A 93 -12.60 -23.35 -3.52
N ALA A 94 -13.77 -23.72 -4.06
CA ALA A 94 -15.02 -22.97 -3.87
C ALA A 94 -15.60 -23.03 -2.44
N SER A 95 -15.05 -23.86 -1.57
CA SER A 95 -15.44 -24.02 -0.17
C SER A 95 -14.20 -24.25 0.70
N GLY A 96 -14.37 -24.20 2.03
CA GLY A 96 -13.27 -24.50 2.94
C GLY A 96 -12.68 -25.90 2.71
N LEU A 97 -11.36 -26.02 2.89
CA LEU A 97 -10.60 -27.22 2.56
C LEU A 97 -11.09 -28.43 3.35
N LYS A 98 -11.46 -29.50 2.65
CA LYS A 98 -11.98 -30.74 3.25
C LYS A 98 -10.87 -31.76 3.45
N PRO A 99 -11.03 -32.72 4.38
CA PRO A 99 -10.09 -33.83 4.51
C PRO A 99 -9.90 -34.60 3.18
N SER A 100 -10.96 -34.75 2.38
CA SER A 100 -10.90 -35.43 1.08
C SER A 100 -10.06 -34.74 0.02
N GLU A 101 -9.72 -33.46 0.25
CA GLU A 101 -8.86 -32.65 -0.62
C GLU A 101 -7.46 -32.51 -0.01
N ALA A 102 -7.37 -32.35 1.32
CA ALA A 102 -6.10 -32.21 2.02
C ALA A 102 -5.30 -33.52 2.10
N PHE A 103 -5.92 -34.66 2.37
CA PHE A 103 -5.20 -35.92 2.60
C PHE A 103 -4.44 -36.40 1.37
N PRO A 104 -5.00 -36.37 0.14
CA PRO A 104 -4.24 -36.71 -1.06
C PRO A 104 -3.02 -35.82 -1.27
N GLU A 105 -3.11 -34.54 -0.92
CA GLU A 105 -2.02 -33.57 -1.04
C GLU A 105 -0.94 -33.80 0.01
N MET A 106 -1.33 -34.07 1.27
CA MET A 106 -0.41 -34.49 2.33
C MET A 106 0.31 -35.79 1.96
N ALA A 107 -0.39 -36.75 1.36
CA ALA A 107 0.19 -38.00 0.90
C ALA A 107 1.25 -37.78 -0.20
N LYS A 108 0.95 -36.91 -1.17
CA LYS A 108 1.94 -36.49 -2.19
C LYS A 108 3.17 -35.85 -1.53
N PHE A 109 2.97 -34.96 -0.56
CA PHE A 109 4.05 -34.34 0.21
C PHE A 109 4.95 -35.39 0.88
N PHE A 110 4.38 -36.36 1.62
CA PHE A 110 5.17 -37.42 2.26
C PHE A 110 5.89 -38.33 1.26
N LYS A 111 5.29 -38.61 0.10
CA LYS A 111 5.99 -39.33 -0.99
C LYS A 111 7.22 -38.56 -1.47
N GLN A 112 7.14 -37.25 -1.60
CA GLN A 112 8.27 -36.42 -2.03
C GLN A 112 9.38 -36.34 -0.98
N LEU A 113 9.01 -36.33 0.31
CA LEU A 113 9.98 -36.46 1.40
C LEU A 113 10.69 -37.82 1.37
N ALA A 114 9.95 -38.93 1.17
CA ALA A 114 10.52 -40.26 1.04
C ALA A 114 11.46 -40.40 -0.17
N LEU A 115 11.10 -39.77 -1.30
CA LEU A 115 11.95 -39.67 -2.49
C LEU A 115 13.14 -38.73 -2.33
N LYS A 116 13.21 -37.98 -1.22
CA LYS A 116 14.24 -36.97 -0.93
C LYS A 116 14.33 -35.87 -2.00
N THR A 117 13.20 -35.57 -2.65
CA THR A 117 13.11 -34.47 -3.64
C THR A 117 13.46 -33.12 -3.00
N TYR A 118 13.15 -32.97 -1.71
CA TYR A 118 13.54 -31.83 -0.87
C TYR A 118 13.59 -32.27 0.60
N PRO A 119 14.36 -31.56 1.45
CA PRO A 119 14.40 -31.85 2.88
C PRO A 119 13.09 -31.44 3.55
N ARG A 120 12.73 -32.08 4.66
CA ARG A 120 11.54 -31.77 5.47
C ARG A 120 11.47 -30.27 5.83
N PRO A 121 10.34 -29.57 5.61
CA PRO A 121 10.13 -28.21 6.10
C PRO A 121 9.84 -28.19 7.60
N LYS A 122 9.98 -27.01 8.23
CA LYS A 122 9.59 -26.79 9.61
C LYS A 122 8.08 -26.71 9.76
N HIS A 123 7.40 -25.95 8.89
CA HIS A 123 5.94 -25.92 8.84
C HIS A 123 5.41 -26.15 7.42
N TYR A 124 4.21 -26.73 7.37
CA TYR A 124 3.39 -26.85 6.17
C TYR A 124 2.13 -26.00 6.36
N TYR A 125 1.98 -24.94 5.58
CA TYR A 125 0.86 -24.02 5.66
C TYR A 125 -0.20 -24.33 4.59
N PHE A 126 -1.44 -24.60 5.02
CA PHE A 126 -2.61 -24.59 4.15
C PHE A 126 -3.09 -23.17 3.92
N CYS A 127 -2.98 -22.68 2.68
CA CYS A 127 -3.39 -21.34 2.29
C CYS A 127 -4.66 -21.43 1.44
N CYS A 128 -5.81 -21.28 2.09
CA CYS A 128 -7.11 -21.44 1.45
C CYS A 128 -7.92 -20.14 1.58
N PRO A 129 -8.49 -19.57 0.48
CA PRO A 129 -9.28 -18.35 0.55
C PRO A 129 -10.56 -18.52 1.38
N HIS A 130 -11.08 -19.76 1.46
CA HIS A 130 -12.26 -20.14 2.24
C HIS A 130 -11.93 -20.84 3.56
N ALA A 131 -10.71 -20.65 4.08
CA ALA A 131 -10.22 -21.30 5.29
C ALA A 131 -10.18 -22.84 5.20
N VAL A 132 -9.72 -23.48 6.27
CA VAL A 132 -9.85 -24.92 6.46
C VAL A 132 -11.29 -25.24 6.89
N GLY A 133 -11.92 -26.24 6.28
CA GLY A 133 -13.28 -26.65 6.64
C GLY A 133 -13.35 -27.23 8.04
N ASN A 134 -14.47 -27.00 8.74
CA ASN A 134 -14.66 -27.35 10.17
C ASN A 134 -14.23 -28.78 10.55
N LEU A 135 -14.49 -29.77 9.69
CA LEU A 135 -14.09 -31.15 9.96
C LEU A 135 -12.57 -31.31 10.02
N LEU A 136 -11.86 -30.77 9.03
CA LEU A 136 -10.40 -30.81 8.98
C LEU A 136 -9.80 -29.97 10.12
N HIS A 137 -10.37 -28.79 10.38
CA HIS A 137 -9.97 -27.95 11.51
C HIS A 137 -10.06 -28.71 12.84
N ASN A 138 -11.20 -29.35 13.13
CA ASN A 138 -11.37 -30.13 14.35
C ASN A 138 -10.41 -31.32 14.45
N MET A 139 -10.06 -31.95 13.31
CA MET A 139 -9.06 -33.02 13.29
C MET A 139 -7.66 -32.51 13.63
N MET A 140 -7.25 -31.35 13.07
CA MET A 140 -5.97 -30.71 13.38
C MET A 140 -5.93 -30.24 14.84
N ALA A 141 -7.00 -29.61 15.33
CA ALA A 141 -7.12 -29.12 16.70
C ALA A 141 -7.17 -30.24 17.76
N ALA A 142 -7.47 -31.48 17.38
CA ALA A 142 -7.42 -32.64 18.27
C ALA A 142 -5.98 -33.12 18.57
N GLY A 143 -4.97 -32.46 17.99
CA GLY A 143 -3.55 -32.69 18.22
C GLY A 143 -2.90 -33.70 17.26
N ALA A 144 -1.58 -33.56 17.09
CA ALA A 144 -0.75 -34.31 16.14
C ALA A 144 -1.04 -35.82 16.09
N ALA A 145 -1.09 -36.49 17.24
CA ALA A 145 -1.28 -37.94 17.31
C ALA A 145 -2.64 -38.38 16.72
N THR A 146 -3.71 -37.68 17.08
CA THR A 146 -5.07 -37.94 16.58
C THR A 146 -5.17 -37.63 15.10
N PHE A 147 -4.61 -36.49 14.67
CA PHE A 147 -4.64 -36.07 13.27
C PHE A 147 -3.91 -37.07 12.37
N LYS A 148 -2.72 -37.50 12.79
CA LYS A 148 -1.91 -38.52 12.13
C LYS A 148 -2.62 -39.87 12.05
N ALA A 149 -3.26 -40.31 13.13
CA ALA A 149 -4.00 -41.57 13.14
C ALA A 149 -5.16 -41.55 12.14
N ASN A 150 -5.92 -40.44 12.08
CA ASN A 150 -7.00 -40.26 11.10
C ASN A 150 -6.49 -40.28 9.66
N PHE A 151 -5.37 -39.58 9.39
CA PHE A 151 -4.73 -39.57 8.08
C PHE A 151 -4.29 -40.98 7.64
N LEU A 152 -3.59 -41.71 8.51
CA LEU A 152 -3.13 -43.08 8.22
C LEU A 152 -4.29 -44.06 8.04
N ALA A 153 -5.37 -43.93 8.84
CA ALA A 153 -6.57 -44.75 8.69
C ALA A 153 -7.27 -44.48 7.36
N ALA A 154 -7.35 -43.22 6.93
CA ALA A 154 -7.91 -42.85 5.64
C ALA A 154 -7.08 -43.40 4.46
N TRP A 155 -5.75 -43.30 4.53
CA TRP A 155 -4.86 -43.83 3.51
C TRP A 155 -4.95 -45.36 3.41
N LYS A 156 -4.82 -46.09 4.52
CA LYS A 156 -4.90 -47.56 4.54
C LYS A 156 -6.27 -48.08 4.11
N GLY A 157 -7.32 -47.36 4.48
CA GLY A 157 -8.70 -47.69 4.13
C GLY A 157 -9.16 -47.16 2.78
N GLU A 158 -8.28 -46.54 1.99
CA GLU A 158 -8.55 -45.98 0.65
C GLU A 158 -9.81 -45.10 0.58
N ASN A 159 -10.04 -44.30 1.62
CA ASN A 159 -11.19 -43.42 1.74
C ASN A 159 -10.76 -41.95 1.84
N THR A 160 -11.72 -41.02 1.96
CA THR A 160 -11.40 -39.59 2.14
C THR A 160 -10.47 -39.06 1.05
N GLY A 161 -10.80 -39.35 -0.22
CA GLY A 161 -10.03 -38.94 -1.40
C GLY A 161 -8.79 -39.80 -1.73
N MET A 162 -8.49 -40.83 -0.91
CA MET A 162 -7.30 -41.68 -1.05
C MET A 162 -7.54 -42.99 -1.83
N GLN A 163 -8.56 -43.03 -2.71
CA GLN A 163 -8.91 -44.26 -3.43
C GLN A 163 -7.75 -44.77 -4.29
N GLY A 164 -7.40 -46.05 -4.14
CA GLY A 164 -6.33 -46.71 -4.90
C GLY A 164 -4.90 -46.34 -4.48
N MET A 165 -4.73 -45.61 -3.37
CA MET A 165 -3.42 -45.14 -2.90
C MET A 165 -2.77 -46.07 -1.86
N ALA A 166 -3.41 -47.16 -1.42
CA ALA A 166 -2.87 -47.96 -0.31
C ALA A 166 -1.47 -48.53 -0.58
N ALA A 167 -1.20 -48.94 -1.82
CA ALA A 167 0.11 -49.46 -2.23
C ALA A 167 1.23 -48.41 -2.17
N GLU A 168 0.89 -47.12 -2.15
CA GLU A 168 1.87 -46.03 -2.07
C GLU A 168 2.39 -45.78 -0.64
N LEU A 169 1.72 -46.34 0.38
CA LEU A 169 2.16 -46.28 1.78
C LEU A 169 3.28 -47.30 2.03
N THR A 170 4.42 -47.09 1.38
CA THR A 170 5.62 -47.92 1.54
C THR A 170 6.29 -47.68 2.88
N GLN A 171 7.28 -48.52 3.23
CA GLN A 171 8.06 -48.34 4.45
C GLN A 171 8.79 -46.99 4.52
N ASP A 172 9.31 -46.50 3.39
CA ASP A 172 10.00 -45.20 3.34
C ASP A 172 9.02 -44.03 3.53
N VAL A 173 7.81 -44.13 2.97
CA VAL A 173 6.75 -43.13 3.17
C VAL A 173 6.27 -43.15 4.62
N GLN A 174 6.08 -44.33 5.21
CA GLN A 174 5.74 -44.46 6.62
C GLN A 174 6.83 -43.84 7.51
N ALA A 175 8.11 -44.05 7.21
CA ALA A 175 9.21 -43.42 7.94
C ALA A 175 9.20 -41.88 7.81
N ALA A 176 8.88 -41.34 6.63
CA ALA A 176 8.72 -39.90 6.44
C ALA A 176 7.54 -39.31 7.23
N ILE A 177 6.43 -40.05 7.33
CA ILE A 177 5.27 -39.69 8.16
C ILE A 177 5.62 -39.76 9.66
N ASP A 178 6.48 -40.69 10.06
CA ASP A 178 6.95 -40.85 11.44
C ASP A 178 7.94 -39.78 11.88
N ASP A 179 8.67 -39.22 10.94
CA ASP A 179 9.66 -38.16 11.13
C ASP A 179 9.06 -36.73 11.13
N PHE A 180 7.78 -36.57 10.77
CA PHE A 180 7.09 -35.27 10.72
C PHE A 180 6.06 -35.13 11.84
N ASP A 181 6.09 -33.99 12.53
CA ASP A 181 5.09 -33.65 13.54
C ASP A 181 3.82 -33.10 12.87
N PHE A 182 2.66 -33.70 13.17
CA PHE A 182 1.41 -33.29 12.54
C PHE A 182 0.87 -31.95 13.06
N ASP A 183 1.40 -31.43 14.17
CA ASP A 183 1.12 -30.05 14.61
C ASP A 183 1.83 -29.00 13.73
N ASP A 184 2.82 -29.40 12.93
CA ASP A 184 3.48 -28.52 11.95
C ASP A 184 2.65 -28.33 10.67
N PHE A 185 1.50 -29.02 10.54
CA PHE A 185 0.45 -28.63 9.57
C PHE A 185 -0.40 -27.50 10.15
N ILE A 186 -0.33 -26.33 9.53
CA ILE A 186 -0.94 -25.11 10.05
C ILE A 186 -1.89 -24.51 9.01
N GLU A 187 -3.05 -24.06 9.44
CA GLU A 187 -3.88 -23.18 8.62
C GLU A 187 -3.25 -21.78 8.58
N CYS A 188 -2.98 -21.25 7.38
CA CYS A 188 -2.57 -19.86 7.20
C CYS A 188 -3.82 -19.02 6.90
N PRO A 189 -4.32 -18.19 7.84
CA PRO A 189 -5.53 -17.42 7.63
C PRO A 189 -5.35 -16.37 6.53
N VAL A 190 -6.41 -16.13 5.77
CA VAL A 190 -6.45 -15.06 4.75
C VAL A 190 -6.14 -13.69 5.37
N HIS A 191 -6.57 -13.47 6.61
CA HIS A 191 -6.29 -12.22 7.31
C HIS A 191 -4.78 -11.96 7.47
N ASP A 192 -4.00 -12.99 7.78
CA ASP A 192 -2.55 -12.87 7.95
C ASP A 192 -1.88 -12.60 6.60
N LEU A 193 -2.29 -13.30 5.54
CA LEU A 193 -1.79 -13.06 4.18
C LEU A 193 -2.08 -11.61 3.73
N LEU A 194 -3.29 -11.11 3.99
CA LEU A 194 -3.66 -9.72 3.69
C LEU A 194 -2.82 -8.73 4.50
N ALA A 195 -2.60 -9.00 5.79
CA ALA A 195 -1.80 -8.15 6.67
C ALA A 195 -0.34 -8.12 6.23
N TRP A 196 0.26 -9.25 5.86
CA TRP A 196 1.62 -9.29 5.33
C TRP A 196 1.72 -8.58 3.99
N HIS A 197 0.78 -8.82 3.06
CA HIS A 197 0.76 -8.11 1.78
C HIS A 197 0.65 -6.58 1.96
N ALA A 198 -0.11 -6.11 2.96
CA ALA A 198 -0.29 -4.70 3.26
C ALA A 198 0.98 -3.97 3.74
N LEU A 199 2.02 -4.70 4.15
CA LEU A 199 3.32 -4.12 4.46
C LEU A 199 3.99 -3.53 3.21
N ASP A 200 3.73 -4.10 2.03
CA ASP A 200 3.99 -3.45 0.74
C ASP A 200 2.76 -2.62 0.35
N ARG A 201 2.70 -1.41 0.90
CA ARG A 201 1.55 -0.52 0.74
C ARG A 201 1.23 -0.23 -0.73
N THR A 202 2.25 -0.08 -1.57
CA THR A 202 2.07 0.23 -2.99
C THR A 202 1.41 -0.94 -3.71
N ALA A 203 2.00 -2.14 -3.61
CA ALA A 203 1.44 -3.35 -4.25
C ALA A 203 0.05 -3.68 -3.71
N HIS A 204 -0.16 -3.54 -2.39
CA HIS A 204 -1.46 -3.80 -1.75
C HIS A 204 -2.55 -2.84 -2.24
N HIS A 205 -2.24 -1.55 -2.32
CA HIS A 205 -3.21 -0.55 -2.78
C HIS A 205 -3.58 -0.74 -4.24
N GLU A 206 -2.59 -1.04 -5.09
CA GLU A 206 -2.81 -1.32 -6.50
C GLU A 206 -3.71 -2.55 -6.69
N MET A 207 -3.35 -3.67 -6.07
CA MET A 207 -4.09 -4.93 -6.20
C MET A 207 -5.54 -4.80 -5.76
N PHE A 208 -5.79 -4.14 -4.62
CA PHE A 208 -7.13 -4.06 -4.04
C PHE A 208 -7.88 -2.78 -4.37
N GLY A 209 -7.36 -1.96 -5.30
CA GLY A 209 -8.00 -0.72 -5.74
C GLY A 209 -8.20 0.29 -4.62
N ILE A 210 -7.30 0.34 -3.65
CA ILE A 210 -7.31 1.32 -2.57
C ILE A 210 -6.66 2.59 -3.10
N VAL A 211 -7.43 3.66 -3.18
CA VAL A 211 -6.99 4.95 -3.73
C VAL A 211 -7.02 6.02 -2.65
N PRO A 212 -6.08 6.95 -2.66
CA PRO A 212 -6.13 8.07 -1.75
C PRO A 212 -7.18 9.07 -2.21
N LYS A 213 -7.89 9.66 -1.25
CA LYS A 213 -8.93 10.65 -1.49
C LYS A 213 -8.69 11.88 -0.62
N ARG A 214 -8.45 13.00 -1.27
CA ARG A 214 -8.23 14.29 -0.59
C ARG A 214 -9.54 14.83 0.01
N GLY A 215 -9.43 15.29 1.25
CA GLY A 215 -10.48 15.96 2.00
C GLY A 215 -10.68 17.42 1.57
N ASP A 216 -11.51 18.16 2.31
CA ASP A 216 -11.70 19.60 2.06
C ASP A 216 -10.44 20.37 2.51
N ASP A 217 -10.09 21.46 1.79
CA ASP A 217 -8.99 22.33 2.25
C ASP A 217 -9.41 23.05 3.54
N ALA A 218 -8.44 23.49 4.33
CA ALA A 218 -8.75 24.25 5.54
C ALA A 218 -9.17 25.66 5.12
N PRO A 219 -10.08 26.30 5.84
CA PRO A 219 -10.40 27.69 5.56
C PRO A 219 -9.15 28.54 5.73
N MET A 220 -8.93 29.45 4.79
CA MET A 220 -7.92 30.50 4.91
C MET A 220 -8.27 31.39 6.12
N PRO A 221 -7.36 31.55 7.11
CA PRO A 221 -7.54 32.47 8.20
C PRO A 221 -7.60 33.92 7.71
N ALA A 222 -8.43 34.74 8.35
CA ALA A 222 -8.57 36.16 7.99
C ALA A 222 -7.23 36.91 8.02
N GLN A 223 -6.39 36.64 9.01
CA GLN A 223 -5.06 37.26 9.16
C GLN A 223 -3.94 36.27 8.79
N PRO A 224 -2.83 36.75 8.21
CA PRO A 224 -1.69 35.91 7.90
C PRO A 224 -1.14 35.15 9.12
N ALA A 225 -0.95 33.85 8.96
CA ALA A 225 -0.34 32.99 9.97
C ALA A 225 1.20 33.02 9.90
N LYS A 226 1.88 32.53 10.96
CA LYS A 226 3.36 32.52 11.03
C LYS A 226 4.04 31.72 9.92
N HIS A 227 3.39 30.69 9.39
CA HIS A 227 3.96 29.81 8.37
C HIS A 227 3.87 30.40 6.96
N GLU A 228 3.09 31.48 6.75
CA GLU A 228 3.00 32.21 5.48
C GLU A 228 3.82 33.52 5.44
N THR A 229 4.47 33.89 6.54
CA THR A 229 5.10 35.22 6.69
C THR A 229 6.14 35.53 5.62
N VAL A 230 6.97 34.56 5.22
CA VAL A 230 8.09 34.84 4.30
C VAL A 230 7.60 35.21 2.90
N TYR A 231 6.63 34.48 2.32
CA TYR A 231 6.09 34.84 1.01
C TYR A 231 5.17 36.07 1.10
N VAL A 232 4.46 36.25 2.22
CA VAL A 232 3.65 37.46 2.46
C VAL A 232 4.54 38.71 2.43
N ASP A 233 5.68 38.68 3.11
CA ASP A 233 6.67 39.76 3.08
C ASP A 233 7.22 39.98 1.66
N GLN A 234 7.39 38.92 0.87
CA GLN A 234 7.78 39.07 -0.53
C GLN A 234 6.70 39.75 -1.37
N LEU A 235 5.42 39.43 -1.18
CA LEU A 235 4.31 40.10 -1.88
C LEU A 235 4.23 41.58 -1.48
N LEU A 236 4.38 41.91 -0.20
CA LEU A 236 4.40 43.30 0.24
C LEU A 236 5.57 44.09 -0.37
N ARG A 237 6.73 43.47 -0.58
CA ARG A 237 7.85 44.07 -1.31
C ARG A 237 7.52 44.29 -2.79
N VAL A 238 6.80 43.36 -3.42
CA VAL A 238 6.32 43.52 -4.80
C VAL A 238 5.43 44.76 -4.91
N TYR A 239 4.48 44.91 -3.99
CA TYR A 239 3.59 46.08 -3.96
C TYR A 239 4.34 47.37 -3.62
N SER A 240 5.35 47.30 -2.76
CA SER A 240 6.17 48.47 -2.42
C SER A 240 7.03 48.95 -3.59
N GLU A 241 7.54 48.02 -4.41
CA GLU A 241 8.27 48.33 -5.65
C GLU A 241 7.34 49.00 -6.67
N ASP A 242 6.15 48.44 -6.86
CA ASP A 242 5.14 48.95 -7.81
C ASP A 242 4.62 50.33 -7.41
N LYS A 243 4.25 50.52 -6.15
CA LYS A 243 3.79 51.81 -5.59
C LYS A 243 4.92 52.81 -5.38
N THR A 244 6.18 52.40 -5.51
CA THR A 244 7.38 53.19 -5.18
C THR A 244 7.39 53.78 -3.76
N SER A 245 6.67 53.15 -2.83
CA SER A 245 6.56 53.54 -1.42
C SER A 245 6.27 52.30 -0.56
N PRO A 246 6.63 52.28 0.74
CA PRO A 246 6.38 51.11 1.59
C PRO A 246 4.89 50.75 1.66
N VAL A 247 4.57 49.48 1.42
CA VAL A 247 3.24 48.88 1.59
C VAL A 247 3.31 47.81 2.68
N THR A 248 2.45 47.92 3.68
CA THR A 248 2.32 46.97 4.79
C THR A 248 0.95 46.28 4.76
N LEU A 249 0.75 45.27 5.62
CA LEU A 249 -0.55 44.59 5.74
C LEU A 249 -1.70 45.56 6.08
N ALA A 250 -1.43 46.61 6.86
CA ALA A 250 -2.43 47.60 7.25
C ALA A 250 -2.89 48.47 6.06
N ASP A 251 -2.08 48.55 5.01
CA ASP A 251 -2.34 49.37 3.82
C ASP A 251 -3.12 48.60 2.74
N LEU A 252 -3.39 47.29 2.94
CA LEU A 252 -4.01 46.44 1.93
C LEU A 252 -5.51 46.66 1.80
N ALA A 253 -6.23 46.81 2.92
CA ALA A 253 -7.69 46.92 2.91
C ALA A 253 -8.13 48.18 2.15
N GLY A 254 -8.96 48.01 1.12
CA GLY A 254 -9.44 49.07 0.23
C GLY A 254 -8.41 49.56 -0.80
N SER A 255 -7.23 48.92 -0.90
CA SER A 255 -6.20 49.26 -1.88
C SER A 255 -6.39 48.48 -3.19
N GLU A 256 -5.69 48.91 -4.25
CA GLU A 256 -5.63 48.18 -5.53
C GLU A 256 -4.98 46.79 -5.42
N TYR A 257 -4.29 46.49 -4.32
CA TYR A 257 -3.61 45.21 -4.08
C TYR A 257 -4.42 44.23 -3.24
N GLU A 258 -5.58 44.63 -2.69
CA GLU A 258 -6.38 43.80 -1.77
C GLU A 258 -6.76 42.46 -2.41
N GLU A 259 -7.43 42.51 -3.56
CA GLU A 259 -7.91 41.33 -4.28
C GLU A 259 -6.75 40.46 -4.77
N HIS A 260 -5.66 41.09 -5.20
CA HIS A 260 -4.45 40.38 -5.64
C HIS A 260 -3.81 39.61 -4.48
N PHE A 261 -3.66 40.26 -3.32
CA PHE A 261 -3.12 39.63 -2.11
C PHE A 261 -3.99 38.49 -1.61
N ASP A 262 -5.31 38.70 -1.49
CA ASP A 262 -6.25 37.67 -1.05
C ASP A 262 -6.28 36.48 -2.02
N SER A 263 -6.21 36.74 -3.32
CA SER A 263 -6.11 35.68 -4.33
C SER A 263 -4.85 34.83 -4.16
N HIS A 264 -3.68 35.46 -3.92
CA HIS A 264 -2.45 34.71 -3.67
C HIS A 264 -2.47 33.91 -2.36
N ARG A 265 -3.05 34.47 -1.29
CA ARG A 265 -3.25 33.71 -0.05
C ARG A 265 -4.19 32.53 -0.26
N GLN A 266 -5.25 32.68 -1.05
CA GLN A 266 -6.16 31.58 -1.37
C GLN A 266 -5.44 30.45 -2.14
N LEU A 267 -4.53 30.78 -3.07
CA LEU A 267 -3.71 29.80 -3.76
C LEU A 267 -2.78 29.06 -2.78
N PHE A 268 -2.11 29.79 -1.88
CA PHE A 268 -1.26 29.21 -0.84
C PHE A 268 -2.03 28.22 0.03
N TYR A 269 -3.21 28.58 0.54
CA TYR A 269 -4.02 27.67 1.37
C TYR A 269 -4.58 26.47 0.62
N CYS A 270 -4.76 26.58 -0.70
CA CYS A 270 -5.06 25.43 -1.55
C CYS A 270 -3.88 24.44 -1.54
N ALA A 271 -2.66 24.92 -1.82
CA ALA A 271 -1.44 24.11 -1.78
C ALA A 271 -1.12 23.54 -0.38
N GLU A 272 -1.39 24.28 0.71
CA GLU A 272 -1.30 23.78 2.09
C GLU A 272 -2.27 22.61 2.34
N GLY A 273 -3.43 22.62 1.70
CA GLY A 273 -4.34 21.48 1.71
C GLY A 273 -3.74 20.24 1.04
N LEU A 274 -3.03 20.42 -0.07
CA LEU A 274 -2.34 19.34 -0.76
C LEU A 274 -1.14 18.83 0.05
N GLN A 275 -0.40 19.74 0.69
CA GLN A 275 0.72 19.42 1.57
C GLN A 275 0.26 18.54 2.75
N ARG A 276 -0.85 18.91 3.40
CA ARG A 276 -1.44 18.10 4.47
C ARG A 276 -1.91 16.75 3.98
N PHE A 277 -2.58 16.71 2.83
CA PHE A 277 -2.98 15.46 2.20
C PHE A 277 -1.78 14.55 1.91
N SER A 278 -0.70 15.10 1.35
CA SER A 278 0.54 14.36 1.11
C SER A 278 1.11 13.81 2.40
N ARG A 279 1.16 14.60 3.48
CA ARG A 279 1.67 14.15 4.78
C ARG A 279 0.82 13.03 5.39
N ASP A 280 -0.51 13.17 5.34
CA ASP A 280 -1.43 12.23 5.97
C ASP A 280 -1.46 10.89 5.20
N ILE A 281 -1.34 10.92 3.87
CA ILE A 281 -1.36 9.72 3.03
C ILE A 281 0.04 9.13 2.88
N TYR A 282 1.07 9.93 2.65
CA TYR A 282 2.45 9.50 2.35
C TYR A 282 3.42 10.04 3.41
N PRO A 283 3.34 9.53 4.66
CA PRO A 283 4.07 10.11 5.78
C PRO A 283 5.60 9.96 5.70
N THR A 284 6.11 9.04 4.87
CA THR A 284 7.56 8.75 4.79
C THR A 284 8.17 9.15 3.45
N GLU A 285 7.37 9.41 2.42
CA GLU A 285 7.84 9.50 1.03
C GLU A 285 8.09 10.95 0.54
N HIS A 286 7.84 11.97 1.38
CA HIS A 286 8.10 13.40 1.11
C HIS A 286 7.54 13.91 -0.25
N GLU A 287 6.39 13.40 -0.68
CA GLU A 287 5.87 13.60 -2.04
C GLU A 287 5.55 15.07 -2.39
N PHE A 288 5.14 15.88 -1.40
CA PHE A 288 4.93 17.31 -1.63
C PHE A 288 6.23 18.06 -1.97
N GLU A 289 7.36 17.73 -1.34
CA GLU A 289 8.65 18.35 -1.65
C GLU A 289 9.13 17.97 -3.06
N ARG A 290 8.91 16.72 -3.47
CA ARG A 290 9.19 16.30 -4.86
C ARG A 290 8.34 17.08 -5.86
N LEU A 291 7.06 17.33 -5.54
CA LEU A 291 6.21 18.20 -6.35
C LEU A 291 6.76 19.65 -6.40
N LEU A 292 7.21 20.21 -5.27
CA LEU A 292 7.86 21.52 -5.25
C LEU A 292 9.10 21.57 -6.15
N ASP A 293 9.91 20.50 -6.19
CA ASP A 293 11.07 20.40 -7.07
C ASP A 293 10.68 20.41 -8.55
N MET A 294 9.66 19.63 -8.93
CA MET A 294 9.13 19.60 -10.29
C MET A 294 8.60 20.98 -10.71
N VAL A 295 7.80 21.63 -9.86
CA VAL A 295 7.25 22.96 -10.16
C VAL A 295 8.37 23.99 -10.24
N HIS A 296 9.32 23.96 -9.31
CA HIS A 296 10.46 24.88 -9.31
C HIS A 296 11.28 24.76 -10.59
N ALA A 297 11.56 23.53 -11.06
CA ALA A 297 12.26 23.29 -12.33
C ALA A 297 11.50 23.88 -13.53
N GLY A 298 10.17 23.78 -13.55
CA GLY A 298 9.33 24.32 -14.61
C GLY A 298 9.13 25.84 -14.58
N VAL A 299 9.10 26.45 -13.40
CA VAL A 299 8.80 27.88 -13.20
C VAL A 299 10.06 28.75 -13.20
N ARG A 300 11.17 28.25 -12.66
CA ARG A 300 12.42 29.02 -12.48
C ARG A 300 12.91 29.67 -13.78
N PRO A 301 12.93 29.00 -14.96
CA PRO A 301 13.35 29.63 -16.20
C PRO A 301 12.47 30.82 -16.60
N THR A 302 11.16 30.75 -16.36
CA THR A 302 10.21 31.84 -16.63
C THR A 302 10.48 33.03 -15.72
N VAL A 303 10.58 32.80 -14.40
CA VAL A 303 10.83 33.86 -13.42
C VAL A 303 12.20 34.54 -13.64
N ALA A 304 13.19 33.79 -14.11
CA ALA A 304 14.53 34.29 -14.37
C ALA A 304 14.66 35.14 -15.64
N GLN A 305 13.63 35.24 -16.49
CA GLN A 305 13.72 35.97 -17.76
C GLN A 305 14.04 37.45 -17.54
N ILE A 306 15.05 37.94 -18.26
CA ILE A 306 15.58 39.31 -18.16
C ILE A 306 14.52 40.38 -18.52
N ARG A 307 13.48 40.00 -19.27
CA ARG A 307 12.38 40.89 -19.66
C ARG A 307 11.47 41.26 -18.48
N HIS A 308 11.37 40.44 -17.45
CA HIS A 308 10.58 40.78 -16.26
C HIS A 308 11.34 41.79 -15.39
N LYS A 309 10.93 43.06 -15.50
CA LYS A 309 11.59 44.19 -14.83
C LYS A 309 11.13 44.36 -13.39
N THR A 310 9.85 44.14 -13.12
CA THR A 310 9.24 44.28 -11.79
C THR A 310 9.03 42.92 -11.13
N GLY A 311 8.92 42.93 -9.81
CA GLY A 311 8.49 41.80 -9.00
C GLY A 311 7.07 41.35 -9.34
N MET A 312 6.17 42.29 -9.67
CA MET A 312 4.80 41.97 -10.10
C MET A 312 4.82 41.06 -11.33
N ALA A 313 5.55 41.46 -12.36
CA ALA A 313 5.70 40.67 -13.58
C ALA A 313 6.34 39.29 -13.33
N ARG A 314 7.14 39.12 -12.26
CA ARG A 314 7.73 37.83 -11.89
C ARG A 314 6.78 36.95 -11.09
N VAL A 315 5.95 37.53 -10.21
CA VAL A 315 4.89 36.81 -9.49
C VAL A 315 3.87 36.24 -10.47
N ASP A 316 3.33 37.11 -11.33
CA ASP A 316 2.28 36.74 -12.29
C ASP A 316 2.77 35.64 -13.22
N ALA A 317 3.96 35.83 -13.79
CA ALA A 317 4.56 34.84 -14.68
C ALA A 317 4.89 33.52 -13.97
N ALA A 318 5.20 33.53 -12.67
CA ALA A 318 5.42 32.32 -11.90
C ALA A 318 4.14 31.52 -11.75
N VAL A 319 3.08 32.18 -11.28
CA VAL A 319 1.77 31.57 -11.02
C VAL A 319 1.09 31.12 -12.30
N GLU A 320 1.14 31.93 -13.36
CA GLU A 320 0.64 31.58 -14.69
C GLU A 320 1.38 30.38 -15.28
N LYS A 321 2.72 30.35 -15.14
CA LYS A 321 3.47 29.19 -15.60
C LYS A 321 3.11 27.94 -14.80
N ALA A 322 3.01 28.05 -13.47
CA ALA A 322 2.68 26.92 -12.60
C ALA A 322 1.29 26.33 -12.89
N SER A 323 0.29 27.16 -13.20
CA SER A 323 -1.08 26.72 -13.49
C SER A 323 -1.19 25.83 -14.74
N THR A 324 -0.21 25.89 -15.64
CA THR A 324 -0.18 25.13 -16.89
C THR A 324 0.76 23.93 -16.89
N LEU A 325 1.53 23.74 -15.81
CA LEU A 325 2.48 22.63 -15.71
C LEU A 325 1.75 21.28 -15.68
N GLN A 326 2.34 20.32 -16.40
CA GLN A 326 1.93 18.92 -16.33
C GLN A 326 2.90 18.20 -15.38
N VAL A 327 2.38 17.65 -14.28
CA VAL A 327 3.16 16.95 -13.25
C VAL A 327 2.70 15.50 -13.12
N SER A 328 2.44 14.84 -14.25
CA SER A 328 1.90 13.47 -14.31
C SER A 328 2.76 12.42 -13.60
N GLU A 329 4.04 12.69 -13.40
CA GLU A 329 4.96 11.83 -12.64
C GLU A 329 4.77 11.93 -11.12
N SER A 330 4.06 12.94 -10.63
CA SER A 330 3.74 13.07 -9.21
C SER A 330 2.56 12.18 -8.84
N CYS A 331 2.71 11.37 -7.79
CA CYS A 331 1.61 10.59 -7.21
C CYS A 331 0.48 11.47 -6.64
N LEU A 332 0.73 12.78 -6.44
CA LEU A 332 -0.25 13.77 -6.02
C LEU A 332 -1.09 14.31 -7.19
N SER A 333 -0.65 14.09 -8.44
CA SER A 333 -1.30 14.62 -9.65
C SER A 333 -2.81 14.35 -9.73
N PRO A 334 -3.33 13.15 -9.38
CA PRO A 334 -4.76 12.86 -9.44
C PRO A 334 -5.62 13.65 -8.42
N GLN A 335 -4.98 14.29 -7.44
CA GLN A 335 -5.62 14.96 -6.31
C GLN A 335 -5.46 16.49 -6.37
N LEU A 336 -4.90 16.98 -7.47
CA LEU A 336 -4.71 18.40 -7.71
C LEU A 336 -6.04 19.11 -7.91
N ARG A 337 -6.09 20.32 -7.37
CA ARG A 337 -7.08 21.37 -7.59
C ARG A 337 -6.41 22.52 -8.33
N PRO A 338 -7.18 23.38 -9.02
CA PRO A 338 -6.63 24.45 -9.84
C PRO A 338 -5.64 25.37 -9.11
N GLY A 339 -5.84 25.61 -7.80
CA GLY A 339 -5.00 26.49 -7.00
C GLY A 339 -3.71 25.86 -6.47
N ASP A 340 -3.55 24.53 -6.54
CA ASP A 340 -2.42 23.86 -5.89
C ASP A 340 -1.09 24.22 -6.53
N LEU A 341 -0.95 24.01 -7.85
CA LEU A 341 0.33 24.28 -8.53
C LEU A 341 0.71 25.76 -8.45
N PRO A 342 -0.18 26.73 -8.72
CA PRO A 342 0.07 28.13 -8.38
C PRO A 342 0.51 28.36 -6.93
N GLY A 343 -0.19 27.76 -5.98
CA GLY A 343 0.09 27.90 -4.55
C GLY A 343 1.49 27.40 -4.16
N THR A 344 2.01 26.39 -4.86
CA THR A 344 3.39 25.92 -4.63
C THR A 344 4.45 27.00 -4.89
N CYS A 345 4.19 27.99 -5.75
CA CYS A 345 5.10 29.13 -5.91
C CYS A 345 5.28 29.92 -4.61
N HIS A 346 4.22 30.04 -3.80
CA HIS A 346 4.26 30.67 -2.48
C HIS A 346 5.02 29.80 -1.46
N HIS A 347 4.85 28.47 -1.49
CA HIS A 347 5.68 27.56 -0.68
C HIS A 347 7.17 27.66 -1.05
N LEU A 348 7.50 27.72 -2.35
CA LEU A 348 8.86 27.90 -2.83
C LEU A 348 9.44 29.25 -2.39
N ALA A 349 8.65 30.32 -2.42
CA ALA A 349 9.05 31.63 -1.92
C ALA A 349 9.27 31.63 -0.40
N ASN A 350 8.40 30.95 0.35
CA ASN A 350 8.53 30.71 1.78
C ASN A 350 9.83 29.96 2.12
N GLY A 351 10.18 28.95 1.33
CA GLY A 351 11.45 28.22 1.45
C GLY A 351 12.66 28.97 0.89
N GLY A 352 12.51 30.21 0.44
CA GLY A 352 13.58 31.03 -0.15
C GLY A 352 14.09 30.54 -1.50
N ARG A 353 13.40 29.58 -2.12
CA ARG A 353 13.74 28.97 -3.42
C ARG A 353 13.27 29.83 -4.61
N LEU A 354 12.23 30.64 -4.41
CA LEU A 354 11.81 31.69 -5.33
C LEU A 354 11.91 33.08 -4.68
N LYS A 355 12.32 34.06 -5.47
CA LYS A 355 12.35 35.49 -5.11
C LYS A 355 11.81 36.32 -6.26
N TRP A 356 10.84 37.20 -5.98
CA TRP A 356 10.23 38.05 -7.01
C TRP A 356 10.84 39.44 -7.08
N VAL A 357 11.11 40.08 -5.93
CA VAL A 357 11.92 41.30 -5.89
C VAL A 357 13.39 40.90 -5.72
N LYS A 358 14.27 41.50 -6.52
CA LYS A 358 15.71 41.17 -6.57
C LYS A 358 16.54 42.14 -5.77
#